data_AF-A0ABD4JWU2-F1
#
_entry.id   AF-A0ABD4JWU2-F1
#
_cell.length_a   1.000
_cell.length_b   1.000
_cell.length_c   1.000
_cell.angle_alpha   90.00
_cell.angle_beta   90.00
_cell.angle_gamma   90.00
#
_symmetry.space_group_name_H-M   'P 1'
#
loop_
_entity.id
_entity.type
_entity.pdbx_description
1 polymer ?
#
loop_
_entity_poly.entity_id
_entity_poly.type
_entity_poly.pdbx_seq_one_letter_code
_entity_poly.pdbx_strand_id
1 'polypeptide(L)'
;MKQKFIEWFTKNNNGCSPAMENDRSFVSEKTQHMFEAYQAGVAEGEARCAALAAENAGLKTAIEKHADSYIMCGYCRTERDGKNDDVCEVLDSTPATDAFLAEVRASAVDEACLKISNAIVNCYQDELVGLDEAATICGDFASEVRKGVQS
;
A
#
# COMPACT_ATOMS: atom_id res chain seq x y z
N MET A 1 -18.70 7.35 5.19
CA MET A 1 -18.13 6.34 4.27
C MET A 1 -19.09 6.00 3.13
N LYS A 2 -20.32 5.54 3.42
CA LYS A 2 -21.33 5.22 2.39
C LYS A 2 -21.63 6.34 1.39
N GLN A 3 -21.72 7.58 1.85
CA GLN A 3 -21.93 8.75 0.98
C GLN A 3 -20.80 8.95 -0.04
N LYS A 4 -19.52 8.83 0.39
CA LYS A 4 -18.36 8.92 -0.51
C LYS A 4 -18.36 7.79 -1.55
N PHE A 5 -18.77 6.58 -1.14
CA PHE A 5 -18.94 5.47 -2.07
C PHE A 5 -20.04 5.75 -3.10
N ILE A 6 -21.19 6.29 -2.67
CA ILE A 6 -22.28 6.67 -3.58
C ILE A 6 -21.80 7.73 -4.58
N GLU A 7 -21.10 8.77 -4.12
CA GLU A 7 -20.53 9.80 -5.01
C GLU A 7 -19.57 9.21 -6.04
N TRP A 8 -18.65 8.34 -5.60
CA TRP A 8 -17.74 7.62 -6.49
C TRP A 8 -18.50 6.73 -7.47
N PHE A 9 -19.49 5.96 -6.99
CA PHE A 9 -20.29 5.06 -7.82
C PHE A 9 -21.05 5.82 -8.90
N THR A 10 -21.73 6.91 -8.51
CA THR A 10 -22.52 7.76 -9.38
C THR A 10 -21.63 8.40 -10.46
N LYS A 11 -20.44 8.89 -10.08
CA LYS A 11 -19.47 9.46 -11.03
C LYS A 11 -19.02 8.45 -12.09
N ASN A 12 -18.82 7.19 -11.69
CA ASN A 12 -18.33 6.14 -12.58
C ASN A 12 -19.44 5.39 -13.34
N ASN A 13 -20.71 5.66 -13.05
CA ASN A 13 -21.86 5.05 -13.73
C ASN A 13 -22.75 6.11 -14.39
N ASN A 14 -22.15 7.04 -15.14
CA ASN A 14 -22.87 8.04 -15.94
C ASN A 14 -23.90 8.88 -15.15
N GLY A 15 -23.65 9.14 -13.87
CA GLY A 15 -24.57 9.89 -13.01
C GLY A 15 -25.69 9.05 -12.39
N CYS A 16 -25.74 7.74 -12.64
CA CYS A 16 -26.71 6.85 -12.01
C CYS A 16 -26.26 6.44 -10.60
N SER A 17 -27.03 6.86 -9.60
CA SER A 17 -26.84 6.42 -8.21
C SER A 17 -27.26 4.97 -8.01
N PRO A 18 -26.66 4.27 -7.04
CA PRO A 18 -27.06 2.91 -6.71
C PRO A 18 -28.49 2.89 -6.15
N ALA A 19 -29.26 1.88 -6.54
CA ALA A 19 -30.60 1.65 -6.00
C ALA A 19 -30.50 1.28 -4.51
N MET A 20 -31.33 1.90 -3.69
CA MET A 20 -31.38 1.69 -2.24
C MET A 20 -32.81 1.49 -1.76
N GLU A 21 -32.97 0.64 -0.75
CA GLU A 21 -34.21 0.44 -0.02
C GLU A 21 -34.48 1.59 0.96
N ASN A 22 -35.67 1.64 1.53
CA ASN A 22 -36.07 2.68 2.50
C ASN A 22 -35.22 2.68 3.78
N ASP A 23 -34.66 1.52 4.15
CA ASP A 23 -33.75 1.37 5.29
C ASP A 23 -32.29 1.73 4.95
N ARG A 24 -32.05 2.25 3.73
CA ARG A 24 -30.74 2.58 3.16
C ARG A 24 -29.85 1.38 2.87
N SER A 25 -30.35 0.15 2.86
CA SER A 25 -29.62 -0.99 2.29
C SER A 25 -29.52 -0.87 0.76
N PHE A 26 -28.51 -1.48 0.15
CA PHE A 26 -28.43 -1.52 -1.31
C PHE A 26 -29.37 -2.61 -1.84
N VAL A 27 -30.13 -2.28 -2.89
CA VAL A 27 -31.07 -3.23 -3.52
C VAL A 27 -30.32 -4.39 -4.17
N SER A 28 -29.14 -4.13 -4.73
CA SER A 28 -28.32 -5.15 -5.39
C SER A 28 -27.21 -5.64 -4.47
N GLU A 29 -27.12 -6.96 -4.35
CA GLU A 29 -26.04 -7.65 -3.64
C GLU A 29 -24.67 -7.27 -4.21
N LYS A 30 -24.55 -7.14 -5.53
CA LYS A 30 -23.30 -6.71 -6.18
C LYS A 30 -22.86 -5.33 -5.69
N THR A 31 -23.80 -4.40 -5.53
CA THR A 31 -23.50 -3.06 -5.00
C THR A 31 -23.10 -3.10 -3.54
N GLN A 32 -23.72 -3.99 -2.75
CA GLN A 32 -23.31 -4.23 -1.37
C GLN A 32 -21.88 -4.76 -1.29
N HIS A 33 -21.52 -5.78 -2.07
CA HIS A 33 -20.15 -6.32 -2.16
C HIS A 33 -19.14 -5.27 -2.60
N MET A 34 -19.47 -4.43 -3.59
CA MET A 34 -18.60 -3.33 -4.01
C MET A 34 -18.39 -2.29 -2.90
N PHE A 35 -19.42 -2.00 -2.11
CA PHE A 35 -19.30 -1.10 -0.98
C PHE A 35 -18.40 -1.70 0.11
N GLU A 36 -18.58 -2.98 0.45
CA GLU A 36 -17.74 -3.68 1.43
C GLU A 36 -16.27 -3.70 1.00
N ALA A 37 -16.00 -3.99 -0.27
CA ALA A 37 -14.64 -3.93 -0.83
C ALA A 37 -14.06 -2.51 -0.77
N TYR A 38 -14.86 -1.49 -1.06
CA TYR A 38 -14.46 -0.09 -0.90
C TYR A 38 -14.12 0.25 0.55
N GLN A 39 -14.92 -0.21 1.52
CA GLN A 39 -14.66 0.01 2.94
C GLN A 39 -13.36 -0.68 3.38
N ALA A 40 -13.14 -1.92 2.95
CA ALA A 40 -11.93 -2.67 3.22
C ALA A 40 -10.69 -1.93 2.68
N GLY A 41 -10.72 -1.49 1.42
CA GLY A 41 -9.59 -0.77 0.82
C GLY A 41 -9.32 0.60 1.47
N VAL A 42 -10.37 1.32 1.90
CA VAL A 42 -10.18 2.56 2.67
C VAL A 42 -9.54 2.28 4.02
N ALA A 43 -10.01 1.26 4.75
CA ALA A 43 -9.46 0.89 6.05
C ALA A 43 -7.99 0.44 5.96
N GLU A 44 -7.65 -0.34 4.94
CA GLU A 44 -6.28 -0.77 4.66
C GLU A 44 -5.37 0.44 4.35
N GLY A 45 -5.84 1.36 3.50
CA GLY A 45 -5.12 2.59 3.19
C GLY A 45 -4.90 3.49 4.42
N GLU A 46 -5.92 3.65 5.26
CA GLU A 46 -5.83 4.41 6.51
C GLU A 46 -4.83 3.76 7.49
N ALA A 47 -4.85 2.44 7.63
CA ALA A 47 -3.90 1.70 8.46
C ALA A 47 -2.45 1.89 7.98
N ARG A 48 -2.22 1.84 6.67
CA ARG A 48 -0.90 2.09 6.08
C ARG A 48 -0.42 3.52 6.31
N CYS A 49 -1.30 4.51 6.11
CA CYS A 49 -0.99 5.90 6.41
C CYS A 49 -0.65 6.12 7.89
N ALA A 50 -1.38 5.48 8.80
CA ALA A 50 -1.10 5.55 10.23
C ALA A 50 0.27 4.94 10.58
N ALA A 51 0.62 3.79 10.01
CA ALA A 51 1.93 3.16 10.20
C ALA A 51 3.08 4.06 9.71
N LEU A 52 2.98 4.60 8.49
CA LEU A 52 3.98 5.53 7.93
C LEU A 52 4.07 6.84 8.73
N ALA A 53 2.94 7.36 9.23
CA ALA A 53 2.96 8.55 10.07
C ALA A 53 3.65 8.30 11.42
N ALA A 54 3.43 7.14 12.03
CA ALA A 54 4.10 6.74 13.26
C ALA A 54 5.61 6.57 13.07
N GLU A 55 6.01 5.90 11.98
CA GLU A 55 7.43 5.76 11.61
C GLU A 55 8.08 7.14 11.38
N ASN A 56 7.44 8.04 10.63
CA ASN A 56 7.93 9.40 10.41
C ASN A 56 8.08 10.20 11.72
N ALA A 57 7.16 10.04 12.68
CA ALA A 57 7.29 10.69 13.98
C ALA A 57 8.49 10.14 14.77
N GLY A 58 8.75 8.83 14.67
CA GLY A 58 9.94 8.18 15.24
C GLY A 58 11.23 8.72 14.63
N LEU A 59 11.32 8.76 13.30
CA LEU A 59 12.46 9.34 12.57
C LEU A 59 12.72 10.79 12.99
N LYS A 60 11.67 11.61 13.09
CA LYS A 60 11.80 13.01 13.50
C LYS A 60 12.31 13.14 14.94
N THR A 61 11.82 12.29 15.85
CA THR A 61 12.29 12.26 17.24
C THR A 61 13.77 11.87 17.33
N ALA A 62 14.21 10.91 16.53
CA ALA A 62 15.63 10.52 16.47
C ALA A 62 16.52 11.67 15.98
N ILE A 63 16.08 12.40 14.95
CA ILE A 63 16.78 13.59 14.45
C ILE A 63 16.87 14.68 15.52
N GLU A 64 15.79 14.93 16.26
CA GLU A 64 15.76 15.93 17.35
C GLU A 64 16.74 15.55 18.48
N LYS A 65 16.76 14.29 18.91
CA LYS A 65 17.73 13.80 19.91
C LYS A 65 19.17 13.91 19.43
N HIS A 66 19.44 13.58 18.16
CA HIS A 66 20.76 13.72 17.57
C HIS A 66 21.22 15.19 17.62
N ALA A 67 20.36 16.11 17.19
CA ALA A 67 20.63 17.55 17.23
C ALA A 67 20.89 18.08 18.64
N ASP A 68 20.18 17.57 19.66
CA ASP A 68 20.39 17.97 21.07
C ASP A 68 21.69 17.37 21.67
N SER A 69 22.13 16.21 21.17
CA SER A 69 23.38 15.56 21.60
C SER A 69 24.64 16.16 20.95
N TYR A 70 24.44 17.00 19.92
CA TYR A 70 25.48 17.63 19.13
C TYR A 70 26.10 18.84 19.85
N ILE A 71 27.27 18.64 20.46
CA ILE A 71 28.10 19.74 20.99
C ILE A 71 29.38 19.84 20.17
N MET A 72 29.44 20.84 19.30
CA MET A 72 30.68 21.23 18.63
C MET A 72 31.65 21.85 19.62
N CYS A 73 32.86 21.29 19.73
CA CYS A 73 33.88 21.86 20.59
C CYS A 73 34.32 23.22 20.03
N GLY A 74 34.03 24.32 20.74
CA GLY A 74 34.36 25.68 20.29
C GLY A 74 35.87 25.94 20.07
N TYR A 75 36.74 25.06 20.56
CA TYR A 75 38.20 25.19 20.41
C TYR A 75 38.74 24.42 19.19
N CYS A 76 38.37 23.15 19.03
CA CYS A 76 38.91 22.29 17.96
C CYS A 76 37.93 22.04 16.80
N ARG A 77 36.68 22.54 16.87
CA ARG A 77 35.61 22.36 15.87
C ARG A 77 35.35 20.89 15.51
N THR A 78 35.74 19.96 16.37
CA THR A 78 35.40 18.56 16.24
C THR A 78 34.14 18.29 17.04
N GLU A 79 33.34 17.35 16.55
CA GLU A 79 32.20 16.81 17.26
C GLU A 79 32.69 16.09 18.52
N ARG A 80 31.95 16.25 19.62
CA ARG A 80 32.09 15.37 20.78
C ARG A 80 30.96 14.36 20.71
N ASP A 81 31.29 13.07 20.75
CA ASP A 81 30.31 11.99 20.81
C ASP A 81 29.34 12.22 21.98
N GLY A 82 28.09 12.52 21.65
CA GLY A 82 27.00 12.53 22.61
C GLY A 82 26.69 11.08 23.00
N LYS A 83 26.68 10.77 24.30
CA LYS A 83 26.34 9.43 24.81
C LYS A 83 24.92 8.95 24.41
N ASN A 84 24.11 9.82 23.80
CA ASN A 84 22.72 9.60 23.42
C ASN A 84 22.50 9.71 21.89
N ASP A 85 23.56 9.63 21.07
CA ASP A 85 23.43 9.62 19.61
C ASP A 85 22.89 8.25 19.13
N ASP A 86 21.56 8.09 19.19
CA ASP A 86 20.83 6.87 18.85
C ASP A 86 20.27 6.88 17.42
N VAL A 87 20.72 7.83 16.57
CA VAL A 87 20.17 8.00 15.21
C VAL A 87 20.35 6.76 14.34
N CYS A 88 21.40 5.97 14.59
CA CYS A 88 21.65 4.70 13.89
C CYS A 88 20.55 3.67 14.16
N GLU A 89 20.03 3.55 15.39
CA GLU A 89 19.00 2.54 15.74
C GLU A 89 17.69 2.78 14.99
N VAL A 90 17.33 4.05 14.75
CA VAL A 90 16.11 4.44 14.05
C VAL A 90 16.29 4.47 12.52
N LEU A 91 17.54 4.61 12.03
CA LEU A 91 17.86 4.53 10.60
C LEU A 91 18.06 3.10 10.10
N ASP A 92 18.42 2.16 10.98
CA ASP A 92 18.72 0.77 10.59
C ASP A 92 17.47 -0.03 10.17
N SER A 93 16.25 0.47 10.42
CA SER A 93 15.02 -0.16 9.89
C SER A 93 13.83 0.79 9.79
N THR A 94 13.22 0.87 8.61
CA THR A 94 11.95 1.56 8.34
C THR A 94 10.90 0.56 7.85
N PRO A 95 10.40 -0.34 8.74
CA PRO A 95 9.57 -1.47 8.35
C PRO A 95 8.25 -1.07 7.69
N ALA A 96 7.66 0.07 8.05
CA ALA A 96 6.43 0.55 7.40
C ALA A 96 6.72 1.04 5.98
N THR A 97 7.87 1.71 5.77
CA THR A 97 8.35 2.08 4.44
C THR A 97 8.68 0.85 3.59
N ASP A 98 9.37 -0.15 4.16
CA ASP A 98 9.72 -1.38 3.45
C ASP A 98 8.47 -2.16 3.01
N ALA A 99 7.50 -2.31 3.92
CA ALA A 99 6.21 -2.93 3.61
C ALA A 99 5.45 -2.16 2.53
N PHE A 100 5.45 -0.82 2.57
CA PHE A 100 4.84 0.00 1.52
C PHE A 100 5.53 -0.22 0.16
N LEU A 101 6.86 -0.25 0.12
CA LEU A 101 7.61 -0.49 -1.12
C LEU A 101 7.39 -1.90 -1.67
N ALA A 102 7.28 -2.91 -0.79
CA ALA A 102 6.90 -4.27 -1.17
C ALA A 102 5.51 -4.30 -1.82
N GLU A 103 4.53 -3.62 -1.22
CA GLU A 103 3.17 -3.55 -1.78
C GLU A 103 3.15 -2.83 -3.14
N VAL A 104 3.89 -1.74 -3.30
CA VAL A 104 4.01 -1.03 -4.59
C VAL A 104 4.61 -1.93 -5.67
N ARG A 105 5.65 -2.70 -5.33
CA ARG A 105 6.24 -3.67 -6.26
C ARG A 105 5.26 -4.79 -6.61
N ALA A 106 4.55 -5.33 -5.63
CA ALA A 106 3.54 -6.37 -5.84
C ALA A 106 2.38 -5.86 -6.72
N SER A 107 1.91 -4.63 -6.48
CA SER A 107 0.87 -3.98 -7.30
C SER A 107 1.27 -3.86 -8.78
N ALA A 108 2.54 -3.58 -9.07
CA ALA A 108 3.03 -3.55 -10.45
C ALA A 108 3.01 -4.94 -11.11
N VAL A 109 3.29 -5.99 -10.35
CA VAL A 109 3.17 -7.38 -10.81
C VAL A 109 1.71 -7.77 -11.01
N ASP A 110 0.80 -7.36 -10.12
CA ASP A 110 -0.64 -7.58 -10.29
C ASP A 110 -1.15 -6.93 -11.59
N GLU A 111 -0.68 -5.72 -11.92
CA GLU A 111 -1.04 -5.04 -13.17
C GLU A 111 -0.56 -5.83 -14.40
N ALA A 112 0.64 -6.40 -14.34
CA ALA A 112 1.13 -7.28 -15.40
C ALA A 112 0.29 -8.56 -15.51
N CYS A 113 -0.04 -9.19 -14.38
CA CYS A 113 -0.93 -10.36 -14.32
C CYS A 113 -2.28 -10.06 -14.97
N LEU A 114 -2.91 -8.93 -14.62
CA LEU A 114 -4.18 -8.50 -15.21
C LEU A 114 -4.08 -8.29 -16.73
N LYS A 115 -2.97 -7.72 -17.22
CA LYS A 115 -2.74 -7.55 -18.67
C LYS A 115 -2.61 -8.89 -19.39
N ILE A 116 -1.92 -9.87 -18.78
CA ILE A 116 -1.83 -11.24 -19.31
C ILE A 116 -3.21 -11.87 -19.33
N SER A 117 -3.96 -11.85 -18.22
CA SER A 117 -5.31 -12.42 -18.15
C SER A 117 -6.27 -11.82 -19.17
N ASN A 118 -6.19 -10.52 -19.43
CA ASN A 118 -7.00 -9.87 -20.46
C ASN A 118 -6.59 -10.27 -21.89
N ALA A 119 -5.32 -10.64 -22.12
CA ALA A 119 -4.85 -11.11 -23.42
C ALA A 119 -5.33 -12.54 -23.73
N ILE A 120 -5.43 -13.41 -22.71
CA ILE A 120 -5.86 -14.82 -22.82
C ILE A 120 -7.18 -14.97 -23.61
N VAL A 121 -8.14 -14.06 -23.41
CA VAL A 121 -9.47 -14.13 -24.03
C VAL A 121 -9.41 -14.09 -25.57
N ASN A 122 -8.31 -13.62 -26.16
CA ASN A 122 -8.12 -13.48 -27.61
C ASN A 122 -7.18 -14.53 -28.23
N CYS A 123 -6.69 -15.51 -27.47
CA CYS A 123 -5.68 -16.48 -27.93
C CYS A 123 -6.29 -17.79 -28.43
N TYR A 124 -5.53 -18.51 -29.29
CA TYR A 124 -5.88 -19.87 -29.71
C TYR A 124 -5.62 -20.87 -28.59
N GLN A 125 -6.31 -22.01 -28.63
CA GLN A 125 -6.44 -22.96 -27.52
C GLN A 125 -5.09 -23.54 -27.04
N ASP A 126 -4.10 -23.59 -27.91
CA ASP A 126 -2.73 -24.03 -27.69
C ASP A 126 -1.85 -22.99 -26.98
N GLU A 127 -2.15 -21.70 -27.12
CA GLU A 127 -1.46 -20.59 -26.44
C GLU A 127 -2.04 -20.28 -25.05
N LEU A 128 -3.30 -20.69 -24.80
CA LEU A 128 -4.01 -20.44 -23.53
C LEU A 128 -3.29 -21.03 -22.32
N VAL A 129 -2.78 -22.26 -22.43
CA VAL A 129 -2.17 -22.97 -21.30
C VAL A 129 -0.91 -22.25 -20.80
N GLY A 130 -0.07 -21.76 -21.72
CA GLY A 130 1.15 -21.04 -21.36
C GLY A 130 0.88 -19.67 -20.74
N LEU A 131 -0.13 -18.96 -21.22
CA LEU A 131 -0.50 -17.65 -20.69
C LEU A 131 -1.24 -17.72 -19.34
N ASP A 132 -2.04 -18.76 -19.13
CA ASP A 132 -2.70 -19.03 -17.83
C ASP A 132 -1.66 -19.39 -16.75
N GLU A 133 -0.67 -20.21 -17.11
CA GLU A 133 0.48 -20.48 -16.24
C GLU A 133 1.27 -19.20 -15.93
N ALA A 134 1.50 -18.35 -16.93
CA ALA A 134 2.19 -17.07 -16.73
C ALA A 134 1.44 -16.13 -15.78
N ALA A 135 0.10 -16.05 -15.89
CA ALA A 135 -0.71 -15.27 -14.96
C ALA A 135 -0.63 -15.82 -13.52
N THR A 136 -0.65 -17.15 -13.38
CA THR A 136 -0.50 -17.82 -12.08
C THR A 136 0.86 -17.51 -11.44
N ILE A 137 1.95 -17.66 -12.21
CA ILE A 137 3.32 -17.32 -11.75
C ILE A 137 3.40 -15.85 -11.32
N CYS A 138 2.81 -14.92 -12.08
CA CYS A 138 2.79 -13.51 -11.68
C CYS A 138 2.04 -13.30 -10.37
N GLY A 139 0.89 -13.96 -10.16
CA GLY A 139 0.12 -13.86 -8.92
C GLY A 139 0.88 -14.41 -7.70
N ASP A 140 1.58 -15.54 -7.87
CA ASP A 140 2.40 -16.14 -6.83
C ASP A 140 3.59 -15.23 -6.49
N PHE A 141 4.29 -14.71 -7.50
CA PHE A 141 5.40 -13.79 -7.30
C PHE A 141 4.96 -12.50 -6.59
N ALA A 142 3.83 -11.91 -6.96
CA ALA A 142 3.29 -10.74 -6.26
C ALA A 142 3.04 -11.06 -4.77
N SER A 143 2.55 -12.26 -4.46
CA SER A 143 2.32 -12.72 -3.09
C SER A 143 3.62 -12.92 -2.31
N GLU A 144 4.69 -13.38 -2.96
CA GLU A 144 6.02 -13.49 -2.36
C GLU A 144 6.63 -12.12 -2.06
N VAL A 145 6.51 -11.17 -2.99
CA VAL A 145 6.98 -9.80 -2.81
C VAL A 145 6.32 -9.15 -1.58
N ARG A 146 5.01 -9.33 -1.38
CA ARG A 146 4.29 -8.82 -0.18
C ARG A 146 4.80 -9.43 1.13
N LYS A 147 5.28 -10.68 1.11
CA LYS A 147 5.86 -11.34 2.30
C LYS A 147 7.28 -10.85 2.61
N GLY A 148 7.85 -9.97 1.80
CA GLY A 148 9.20 -9.44 1.99
C GLY A 148 10.30 -10.43 1.61
N VAL A 149 10.01 -11.43 0.76
CA VAL A 149 11.06 -12.28 0.20
C VAL A 149 11.90 -11.41 -0.73
N GLN A 150 13.15 -11.14 -0.34
CA GLN A 150 14.10 -10.46 -1.21
C GLN A 150 14.46 -11.39 -2.37
N SER A 151 14.10 -10.98 -3.58
CA SER A 151 14.72 -11.46 -4.83
C SER A 151 16.18 -11.09 -4.89
#